data_AF-A0A5D3E6Z9-F1
#
_entry.id   AF-A0A5D3E6Z9-F1
#
_cell.length_a   1.000
_cell.length_b   1.000
_cell.length_c   1.000
_cell.angle_alpha   90.00
_cell.angle_beta   90.00
_cell.angle_gamma   90.00
#
_symmetry.space_group_name_H-M   'P 1'
#
loop_
_entity.id
_entity.type
_entity.pdbx_description
1 polymer ?
#
loop_
_entity_poly.entity_id
_entity_poly.type
_entity_poly.pdbx_seq_one_letter_code
_entity_poly.pdbx_strand_id
1 'polypeptide(L)'
;YDRSRIQVYNAREVIEMTDHPIEAIKTKKDSSMNVALDLVKQGKASACVSSGNTGALLSASQLKLKRIKGVLRPAIASVFPSKHGQIVMLDLGATSDCKAGYLNQFSSLASKYAELLLGMERPRVGLLNIGEEVGKG
;
A
#
# COMPACT_ATOMS: atom_id res chain seq x y z
N TYR A 1 -20.08 17.50 11.64
CA TYR A 1 -19.04 16.61 12.20
C TYR A 1 -18.54 17.20 13.51
N ASP A 2 -18.14 16.35 14.46
CA ASP A 2 -17.58 16.81 15.74
C ASP A 2 -16.14 17.31 15.54
N ARG A 3 -15.92 18.62 15.77
CA ARG A 3 -14.61 19.26 15.59
C ARG A 3 -13.57 18.81 16.60
N SER A 4 -13.97 18.29 17.77
CA SER A 4 -13.03 17.80 18.78
C SER A 4 -12.25 16.57 18.33
N ARG A 5 -12.75 15.86 17.32
CA ARG A 5 -12.12 14.67 16.71
C ARG A 5 -11.24 15.01 15.51
N ILE A 6 -11.02 16.28 15.21
CA ILE A 6 -10.23 16.75 14.06
C ILE A 6 -9.06 17.59 14.58
N GLN A 7 -7.86 17.19 14.18
CA GLN A 7 -6.64 17.97 14.41
C GLN A 7 -6.07 18.37 13.05
N VAL A 8 -5.68 19.63 12.93
CA VAL A 8 -5.08 20.18 11.71
C VAL A 8 -3.61 20.43 11.97
N TYR A 9 -2.75 19.79 11.17
CA TYR A 9 -1.32 20.00 11.20
C TYR A 9 -0.91 20.83 10.00
N ASN A 10 -0.09 21.85 10.24
CA ASN A 10 0.44 22.67 9.18
C ASN A 10 1.47 21.88 8.35
N ALA A 11 1.44 22.07 7.03
CA ALA A 11 2.44 21.59 6.09
C ALA A 11 2.51 22.61 4.96
N ARG A 12 3.71 23.14 4.67
CA ARG A 12 3.87 24.27 3.74
C ARG A 12 4.23 23.85 2.32
N GLU A 13 4.55 22.58 2.12
CA GLU A 13 4.92 22.06 0.81
C GLU A 13 3.93 20.99 0.34
N VAL A 14 3.93 20.74 -0.98
CA VAL A 14 3.13 19.70 -1.61
C VAL A 14 4.02 18.91 -2.57
N ILE A 15 3.98 17.59 -2.49
CA ILE A 15 4.56 16.72 -3.53
C ILE A 15 3.56 16.68 -4.67
N GLU A 16 3.96 17.24 -5.81
CA GLU A 16 3.13 17.36 -7.01
C GLU A 16 3.07 16.03 -7.76
N MET A 17 2.05 15.87 -8.61
CA MET A 17 1.91 14.65 -9.43
C MET A 17 3.05 14.52 -10.46
N THR A 18 3.62 15.64 -10.90
CA THR A 18 4.73 15.70 -11.86
C THR A 18 6.10 15.56 -11.21
N ASP A 19 6.17 15.55 -9.88
CA ASP A 19 7.45 15.42 -9.18
C ASP A 19 8.04 14.02 -9.35
N HIS A 20 9.37 13.96 -9.48
CA HIS A 20 10.07 12.69 -9.36
C HIS A 20 9.96 12.17 -7.90
N PRO A 21 9.37 10.99 -7.66
CA PRO A 21 8.95 10.57 -6.31
C PRO A 21 10.05 10.62 -5.24
N ILE A 22 11.21 10.03 -5.52
CA ILE A 22 12.29 9.88 -4.53
C ILE A 22 12.93 11.23 -4.20
N GLU A 23 13.00 12.12 -5.18
CA GLU A 23 13.61 13.43 -5.00
C GLU A 23 12.71 14.32 -4.15
N ALA A 24 11.42 14.41 -4.51
CA ALA A 24 10.46 15.25 -3.81
C ALA A 24 10.30 14.88 -2.33
N ILE A 25 10.35 13.58 -1.99
CA ILE A 25 10.32 13.15 -0.59
C ILE A 25 11.50 13.71 0.21
N LYS A 26 12.69 13.81 -0.41
CA LYS A 26 13.92 14.26 0.25
C LYS A 26 14.02 15.79 0.32
N THR A 27 13.56 16.47 -0.73
CA THR A 27 13.65 17.94 -0.84
C THR A 27 12.49 18.62 -0.12
N LYS A 28 11.25 18.15 -0.33
CA LYS A 28 10.03 18.72 0.27
C LYS A 28 9.72 18.11 1.63
N LYS A 29 10.60 18.37 2.60
CA LYS A 29 10.54 17.77 3.95
C LYS A 29 9.29 18.18 4.73
N ASP A 30 8.73 19.35 4.45
CA ASP A 30 7.52 19.91 5.07
C ASP A 30 6.28 19.69 4.19
N SER A 31 6.32 18.66 3.32
CA SER A 31 5.16 18.29 2.51
C SER A 31 4.08 17.61 3.33
N SER A 32 2.81 17.84 2.97
CA SER A 32 1.65 17.24 3.64
C SER A 32 1.75 15.71 3.77
N MET A 33 2.27 15.03 2.74
CA MET A 33 2.52 13.59 2.74
C MET A 33 3.61 13.20 3.77
N ASN A 34 4.73 13.92 3.81
CA ASN A 34 5.81 13.66 4.76
C ASN A 34 5.38 13.91 6.20
N VAL A 35 4.66 15.01 6.45
CA VAL A 35 4.11 15.34 7.77
C VAL A 35 3.15 14.26 8.25
N ALA A 36 2.20 13.83 7.40
CA ALA A 36 1.25 12.78 7.75
C ALA A 36 1.94 11.44 8.09
N LEU A 37 2.95 11.04 7.30
CA LEU A 37 3.73 9.83 7.58
C LEU A 37 4.60 9.96 8.84
N ASP A 38 5.12 11.15 9.15
CA ASP A 38 5.87 11.38 10.39
C ASP A 38 4.97 11.31 11.62
N LEU A 39 3.71 11.75 11.54
CA LEU A 39 2.74 11.57 12.62
C LEU A 39 2.50 10.07 12.91
N VAL A 40 2.38 9.25 11.87
CA VAL A 40 2.27 7.79 12.03
C VAL A 40 3.55 7.21 12.65
N LYS A 41 4.72 7.60 12.14
CA LYS A 41 6.02 7.17 12.67
C LYS A 41 6.21 7.52 14.14
N GLN A 42 5.70 8.68 14.57
CA GLN A 42 5.76 9.18 15.95
C GLN A 42 4.68 8.59 16.87
N GLY A 43 3.79 7.73 16.36
CA GLY A 43 2.68 7.15 17.12
C GLY A 43 1.55 8.14 17.42
N LYS A 44 1.53 9.31 16.77
CA LYS A 44 0.44 10.30 16.89
C LYS A 44 -0.77 9.98 16.01
N ALA A 45 -0.58 9.11 15.03
CA ALA A 45 -1.64 8.57 14.18
C ALA A 45 -1.41 7.06 13.94
N SER A 46 -2.49 6.32 13.72
CA SER A 46 -2.42 4.87 13.47
C SER A 46 -2.24 4.51 11.99
N ALA A 47 -2.64 5.40 11.08
CA ALA A 47 -2.58 5.19 9.64
C ALA A 47 -2.52 6.53 8.89
N CYS A 48 -2.14 6.48 7.62
CA CYS A 48 -2.12 7.62 6.70
C CYS A 48 -2.87 7.24 5.42
N VAL A 49 -3.67 8.17 4.91
CA VAL A 49 -4.37 8.06 3.62
C VAL A 49 -3.99 9.27 2.80
N SER A 50 -3.67 9.07 1.53
CA SER A 50 -3.33 10.15 0.60
C SER A 50 -3.85 9.82 -0.79
N SER A 51 -4.41 10.83 -1.46
CA SER A 51 -4.78 10.83 -2.87
C SER A 51 -3.71 11.48 -3.75
N GLY A 52 -2.49 11.66 -3.23
CA GLY A 52 -1.34 12.23 -3.93
C GLY A 52 -0.61 11.21 -4.80
N ASN A 53 0.61 11.56 -5.22
CA ASN A 53 1.43 10.69 -6.07
C ASN A 53 1.67 9.32 -5.42
N THR A 54 1.18 8.23 -6.06
CA THR A 54 1.25 6.86 -5.53
C THR A 54 2.69 6.39 -5.29
N GLY A 55 3.59 6.68 -6.24
CA GLY A 55 5.01 6.31 -6.13
C GLY A 55 5.69 7.02 -4.96
N ALA A 56 5.36 8.29 -4.73
CA ALA A 56 5.86 9.06 -3.61
C ALA A 56 5.32 8.51 -2.28
N LEU A 57 4.03 8.19 -2.20
CA LEU A 57 3.43 7.64 -0.99
C LEU A 57 4.06 6.29 -0.63
N LEU A 58 4.19 5.39 -1.60
CA LEU A 58 4.80 4.07 -1.39
C LEU A 58 6.27 4.20 -0.95
N SER A 59 7.04 5.06 -1.62
CA SER A 59 8.46 5.27 -1.33
C SER A 59 8.67 5.92 0.05
N ALA A 60 7.91 6.97 0.37
CA ALA A 60 7.99 7.67 1.65
C ALA A 60 7.59 6.74 2.80
N SER A 61 6.53 5.95 2.62
CA SER A 61 6.08 4.97 3.61
C SER A 61 7.15 3.91 3.88
N GLN A 62 7.80 3.38 2.83
CA GLN A 62 8.89 2.43 3.00
C GLN A 62 10.09 3.02 3.75
N LEU A 63 10.45 4.27 3.47
CA LEU A 63 11.57 4.94 4.13
C LEU A 63 11.27 5.28 5.60
N LYS A 64 10.06 5.77 5.89
CA LYS A 64 9.68 6.29 7.22
C LYS A 64 9.12 5.21 8.14
N LEU A 65 8.15 4.44 7.66
CA LEU A 65 7.40 3.45 8.46
C LEU A 65 8.03 2.07 8.44
N LYS A 66 8.81 1.77 7.39
CA LYS A 66 9.41 0.45 7.13
C LYS A 66 8.34 -0.63 6.94
N ARG A 67 8.78 -1.82 6.58
CA ARG A 67 7.91 -2.99 6.37
C ARG A 67 7.79 -3.80 7.66
N ILE A 68 6.71 -4.57 7.75
CA ILE A 68 6.57 -5.61 8.78
C ILE A 68 7.78 -6.56 8.69
N LYS A 69 8.34 -6.94 9.83
CA LYS A 69 9.49 -7.86 9.90
C LYS A 69 9.15 -9.18 9.19
N GLY A 70 10.00 -9.60 8.25
CA GLY A 70 9.79 -10.78 7.42
C GLY A 70 9.08 -10.51 6.09
N VAL A 71 8.45 -9.33 5.91
CA VAL A 71 7.90 -8.92 4.62
C VAL A 71 9.02 -8.42 3.70
N LEU A 72 9.22 -9.13 2.60
CA LEU A 72 10.27 -8.92 1.60
C LEU A 72 10.02 -7.63 0.82
N ARG A 73 8.80 -7.45 0.33
CA ARG A 73 8.36 -6.30 -0.48
C ARG A 73 6.94 -5.89 -0.08
N PRO A 74 6.61 -4.59 -0.11
CA PRO A 74 5.22 -4.17 -0.01
C PRO A 74 4.51 -4.43 -1.35
N ALA A 75 3.19 -4.47 -1.32
CA ALA A 75 2.34 -4.59 -2.50
C ALA A 75 1.25 -3.52 -2.44
N ILE A 76 0.80 -3.07 -3.61
CA ILE A 76 -0.45 -2.33 -3.73
C ILE A 76 -1.56 -3.36 -3.86
N ALA A 77 -2.47 -3.33 -2.89
CA ALA A 77 -3.67 -4.16 -2.86
C ALA A 77 -4.87 -3.34 -3.30
N SER A 78 -5.74 -3.93 -4.12
CA SER A 78 -7.08 -3.39 -4.38
C SER A 78 -8.13 -4.49 -4.30
N VAL A 79 -9.35 -4.09 -3.93
CA VAL A 79 -10.51 -4.96 -3.87
C VAL A 79 -11.36 -4.73 -5.11
N PHE A 80 -11.51 -5.78 -5.93
CA PHE A 80 -12.34 -5.76 -7.12
C PHE A 80 -13.69 -6.43 -6.85
N PRO A 81 -14.79 -5.89 -7.40
CA PRO A 81 -16.06 -6.60 -7.45
C PRO A 81 -15.98 -7.74 -8.47
N SER A 82 -16.70 -8.83 -8.21
CA SER A 82 -16.88 -9.95 -9.13
C SER A 82 -18.30 -10.49 -9.02
N LYS A 83 -18.72 -11.34 -9.98
CA LYS A 83 -20.02 -12.01 -9.93
C LYS A 83 -20.23 -12.86 -8.67
N HIS A 84 -19.15 -13.32 -8.04
CA HIS A 84 -19.19 -14.24 -6.91
C HIS A 84 -18.68 -13.61 -5.61
N GLY A 85 -18.67 -12.27 -5.52
CA GLY A 85 -18.21 -11.54 -4.35
C GLY A 85 -16.98 -10.69 -4.65
N GLN A 86 -16.16 -10.44 -3.63
CA GLN A 86 -15.00 -9.56 -3.76
C GLN A 86 -13.72 -10.37 -4.01
N ILE A 87 -12.77 -9.76 -4.72
CA ILE A 87 -11.45 -10.33 -4.99
C ILE A 87 -10.41 -9.32 -4.53
N VAL A 88 -9.42 -9.78 -3.76
CA VAL A 88 -8.25 -8.97 -3.38
C VAL A 88 -7.12 -9.27 -4.37
N MET A 89 -6.63 -8.25 -5.07
CA MET A 89 -5.56 -8.39 -6.06
C MET A 89 -4.29 -7.69 -5.58
N LEU A 90 -3.18 -8.44 -5.57
CA LEU A 90 -1.82 -8.00 -5.27
C LEU A 90 -0.87 -8.64 -6.31
N ASP A 91 0.18 -7.98 -6.80
CA ASP A 91 0.58 -6.58 -6.65
C ASP A 91 0.12 -5.76 -7.86
N LEU A 92 -0.34 -4.52 -7.64
CA LEU A 92 -0.86 -3.61 -8.68
C LEU A 92 0.09 -2.46 -9.01
N GLY A 93 1.39 -2.67 -8.88
CA GLY A 93 2.42 -1.73 -9.34
C GLY A 93 3.35 -1.20 -8.24
N ALA A 94 3.43 -1.84 -7.07
CA ALA A 94 4.47 -1.52 -6.10
C ALA A 94 5.86 -2.00 -6.55
N THR A 95 5.90 -3.10 -7.30
CA THR A 95 7.11 -3.79 -7.72
C THR A 95 7.07 -4.04 -9.23
N SER A 96 8.05 -3.52 -9.96
CA SER A 96 8.25 -3.80 -11.39
C SER A 96 8.82 -5.20 -11.63
N ASP A 97 9.85 -5.57 -10.86
CA ASP A 97 10.55 -6.85 -10.99
C ASP A 97 10.08 -7.84 -9.92
N CYS A 98 9.03 -8.60 -10.26
CA CYS A 98 8.42 -9.54 -9.32
C CYS A 98 9.09 -10.92 -9.37
N LYS A 99 9.57 -11.40 -8.22
CA LYS A 99 10.15 -12.75 -8.07
C LYS A 99 9.10 -13.72 -7.53
N ALA A 100 9.24 -15.00 -7.82
CA ALA A 100 8.34 -16.05 -7.32
C ALA A 100 8.16 -16.00 -5.78
N GLY A 101 9.23 -15.73 -5.04
CA GLY A 101 9.17 -15.58 -3.57
C GLY A 101 8.31 -14.38 -3.11
N TYR A 102 8.21 -13.31 -3.90
CA TYR A 102 7.32 -12.19 -3.61
C TYR A 102 5.87 -12.57 -3.85
N LEU A 103 5.56 -13.23 -4.97
CA LEU A 103 4.21 -13.71 -5.28
C LEU A 103 3.68 -14.64 -4.19
N ASN A 104 4.51 -15.57 -3.72
CA ASN A 104 4.16 -16.45 -2.60
C ASN A 104 3.90 -15.68 -1.30
N GLN A 105 4.60 -14.58 -1.04
CA GLN A 105 4.33 -13.76 0.13
C GLN A 105 3.08 -12.88 -0.06
N PHE A 106 2.84 -12.39 -1.28
CA PHE A 106 1.66 -11.61 -1.61
C PHE A 106 0.39 -12.43 -1.45
N SER A 107 0.41 -13.73 -1.77
CA SER A 107 -0.74 -14.61 -1.50
C SER A 107 -1.08 -14.68 -0.01
N SER A 108 -0.07 -14.75 0.86
CA SER A 108 -0.25 -14.78 2.31
C SER A 108 -0.80 -13.44 2.84
N LEU A 109 -0.26 -12.32 2.36
CA LEU A 109 -0.74 -10.98 2.72
C LEU A 109 -2.17 -10.75 2.24
N ALA A 110 -2.49 -11.12 1.00
CA ALA A 110 -3.82 -11.00 0.42
C ALA A 110 -4.85 -11.85 1.16
N SER A 111 -4.49 -13.11 1.47
CA SER A 111 -5.34 -14.01 2.26
C SER A 111 -5.66 -13.41 3.62
N LYS A 112 -4.64 -12.90 4.33
CA LYS A 112 -4.86 -12.31 5.65
C LYS A 112 -5.66 -11.02 5.60
N TYR A 113 -5.46 -10.20 4.57
CA TYR A 113 -6.29 -9.02 4.33
C TYR A 113 -7.76 -9.41 4.09
N ALA A 114 -8.01 -10.38 3.20
CA ALA A 114 -9.37 -10.85 2.90
C ALA A 114 -10.08 -11.44 4.13
N GLU A 115 -9.35 -12.20 4.94
CA GLU A 115 -9.87 -12.75 6.20
C GLU A 115 -10.27 -11.64 7.18
N LEU A 116 -9.34 -10.72 7.48
CA LEU A 116 -9.54 -9.71 8.53
C LEU A 116 -10.49 -8.58 8.13
N LEU A 117 -10.45 -8.13 6.86
CA LEU A 117 -11.16 -6.93 6.41
C LEU A 117 -12.44 -7.26 5.62
N LEU A 118 -12.49 -8.42 4.96
CA LEU A 118 -13.65 -8.83 4.15
C LEU A 118 -14.42 -10.01 4.77
N GLY A 119 -13.97 -10.53 5.91
CA GLY A 119 -14.65 -11.63 6.62
C GLY A 119 -14.60 -12.98 5.86
N MET A 120 -13.65 -13.16 4.93
CA MET A 120 -13.51 -14.41 4.18
C MET A 120 -12.73 -15.42 5.01
N GLU A 121 -13.41 -16.32 5.74
CA GLU A 121 -12.76 -17.29 6.64
C GLU A 121 -11.73 -18.20 5.94
N ARG A 122 -12.00 -18.58 4.69
CA ARG A 122 -11.14 -19.47 3.88
C ARG A 122 -10.93 -18.87 2.49
N PRO A 123 -10.13 -17.79 2.37
CA PRO A 123 -9.93 -17.11 1.12
C PRO A 123 -9.17 -18.03 0.16
N ARG A 124 -9.68 -18.18 -1.06
CA ARG A 124 -8.99 -18.93 -2.12
C ARG A 124 -7.95 -18.03 -2.75
N VAL A 125 -6.75 -18.58 -2.98
CA VAL A 125 -5.66 -17.90 -3.66
C VAL A 125 -5.59 -18.42 -5.10
N GLY A 126 -5.55 -17.50 -6.06
CA GLY A 126 -5.23 -17.81 -7.45
C GLY A 126 -3.98 -17.06 -7.89
N LEU A 127 -3.16 -17.70 -8.73
CA LEU A 127 -2.10 -17.03 -9.46
C LEU A 127 -2.67 -16.61 -10.81
N LEU A 128 -2.67 -15.31 -11.09
CA LEU A 128 -3.05 -14.82 -12.41
C LEU A 128 -2.02 -15.31 -13.43
N ASN A 129 -2.49 -15.97 -14.48
CA ASN A 129 -1.66 -16.63 -15.47
C ASN A 129 -2.35 -16.56 -16.85
N ILE A 130 -1.61 -16.85 -17.92
CA ILE A 130 -2.10 -16.86 -19.29
C ILE A 130 -2.96 -18.10 -19.62
N GLY A 131 -3.00 -19.10 -18.72
CA GLY A 131 -3.77 -20.33 -18.86
C GLY A 131 -3.89 -21.08 -17.54
N GLU A 132 -4.73 -22.11 -17.51
CA GLU A 132 -5.02 -22.91 -16.30
C GLU A 132 -4.03 -24.06 -16.09
N GLU A 133 -3.29 -24.45 -17.14
CA GLU A 133 -2.39 -25.59 -17.08
C GLU A 133 -1.12 -25.28 -16.29
N VAL A 134 -0.61 -26.27 -15.52
CA VAL A 134 0.56 -26.11 -14.62
C VAL A 134 1.81 -25.59 -15.33
N GLY A 135 1.98 -25.91 -16.62
CA GLY A 135 3.13 -25.48 -17.42
C GLY A 135 3.03 -24.08 -18.02
N LYS A 136 1.92 -23.35 -17.80
CA LYS A 136 1.73 -22.00 -18.34
C LYS A 136 2.36 -20.95 -17.43
N GLY A 137 2.85 -19.88 -18.04
CA GLY A 137 3.49 -18.72 -17.41
C GLY A 137 3.69 -17.63 -18.44
#